data_AF-A0A0J8FB30-F1
#
_entry.id   AF-A0A0J8FB30-F1
#
_cell.length_a   1.000
_cell.length_b   1.000
_cell.length_c   1.000
_cell.angle_alpha   90.00
_cell.angle_beta   90.00
_cell.angle_gamma   90.00
#
_symmetry.space_group_name_H-M   'P 1'
#
loop_
_entity.id
_entity.type
_entity.pdbx_description
1 polymer ?
#
loop_
_entity_poly.entity_id
_entity_poly.type
_entity_poly.pdbx_seq_one_letter_code
_entity_poly.pdbx_strand_id
1 'polypeptide(L)' 'MRSDEDWTWKFTPHAADQFAGLDPHVQDRIVTKLDEVVDSEWRDPSDFLEPLTGGPFSKLRIGQSPLWPYVEHLTLRM' A
#
# COMPACT_ATOMS: atom_id res chain seq x y z
N MET A 1 -8.97 -19.68 -13.64
CA MET A 1 -8.63 -18.27 -13.89
C MET A 1 -9.36 -17.44 -12.86
N ARG A 2 -8.67 -16.88 -11.87
CA ARG A 2 -9.23 -15.69 -11.22
C ARG A 2 -9.14 -14.59 -12.27
N SER A 3 -10.20 -13.81 -12.42
CA SER A 3 -10.14 -12.64 -13.27
C SER A 3 -9.19 -11.66 -12.58
N ASP A 4 -7.94 -11.61 -13.05
CA ASP A 4 -7.01 -10.52 -12.87
C ASP A 4 -7.69 -9.23 -13.38
N GLU A 5 -8.52 -8.62 -12.56
CA GLU A 5 -8.72 -7.17 -12.67
C GLU A 5 -7.37 -6.60 -12.25
N ASP A 6 -6.60 -6.05 -13.21
CA ASP A 6 -5.22 -5.56 -13.06
C ASP A 6 -5.11 -4.54 -11.92
N TRP A 7 -5.02 -5.05 -10.70
CA TRP A 7 -5.08 -4.24 -9.51
C TRP A 7 -3.82 -3.39 -9.43
N THR A 8 -3.97 -2.07 -9.36
CA THR A 8 -2.84 -1.14 -9.25
C THR A 8 -2.96 -0.30 -8.01
N TRP A 9 -1.84 -0.11 -7.33
CA TRP A 9 -1.72 0.85 -6.23
C TRP A 9 -1.26 2.20 -6.75
N LYS A 10 -1.73 3.28 -6.12
CA LYS A 10 -1.27 4.65 -6.39
C LYS A 10 -1.18 5.45 -5.11
N PHE A 11 -0.04 6.13 -4.92
CA PHE A 11 0.11 7.11 -3.86
C PHE A 11 -0.74 8.35 -4.15
N THR A 12 -1.44 8.84 -3.13
CA THR A 12 -1.97 10.21 -3.16
C THR A 12 -0.81 11.21 -3.09
N PRO A 13 -1.02 12.49 -3.49
CA PRO A 13 0.02 13.52 -3.37
C PRO A 13 0.61 13.60 -1.95
N HIS A 14 -0.25 13.48 -0.93
CA HIS A 14 0.19 13.48 0.47
C HIS A 14 1.07 12.26 0.81
N ALA A 15 0.64 11.06 0.40
CA ALA A 15 1.43 9.85 0.62
C ALA A 15 2.75 9.87 -0.16
N ALA A 16 2.75 10.45 -1.36
CA ALA A 16 3.95 10.61 -2.19
C ALA A 16 4.97 11.57 -1.55
N ASP A 17 4.50 12.69 -0.97
CA ASP A 17 5.36 13.62 -0.22
C ASP A 17 5.98 12.95 1.02
N GLN A 18 5.18 12.17 1.76
CA GLN A 18 5.69 11.39 2.90
C GLN A 18 6.70 10.34 2.45
N PHE A 19 6.37 9.59 1.39
CA PHE A 19 7.23 8.56 0.81
C PHE A 19 8.56 9.13 0.32
N ALA A 20 8.54 10.28 -0.36
CA ALA A 20 9.74 10.96 -0.84
C ALA A 20 10.68 11.41 0.31
N GLY A 21 10.13 11.63 1.51
CA GLY A 21 10.91 11.94 2.72
C GLY A 21 11.48 10.72 3.45
N LEU A 22 11.13 9.49 3.04
CA LEU A 22 11.65 8.26 3.62
C LEU A 22 13.02 7.89 3.04
N ASP A 23 13.77 7.08 3.79
CA ASP A 23 15.03 6.50 3.30
C ASP A 23 14.78 5.68 2.02
N PRO A 24 15.65 5.75 0.99
CA PRO A 24 15.50 4.97 -0.25
C PRO A 24 15.32 3.47 -0.02
N HIS A 25 15.97 2.91 1.00
CA HIS A 25 15.81 1.49 1.34
C HIS A 25 14.41 1.19 1.89
N VAL A 26 13.81 2.15 2.61
CA VAL A 26 12.43 2.04 3.10
C VAL A 26 11.44 2.22 1.94
N GLN A 27 11.72 3.15 1.03
CA GLN A 27 10.93 3.35 -0.20
C GLN A 27 10.86 2.08 -1.04
N ASP A 28 11.99 1.47 -1.37
CA ASP A 28 12.04 0.21 -2.14
C ASP A 28 11.26 -0.90 -1.44
N ARG A 29 11.42 -1.02 -0.11
CA ARG A 29 10.71 -2.04 0.67
C ARG A 29 9.20 -1.83 0.69
N ILE A 30 8.72 -0.59 0.67
CA ILE A 30 7.29 -0.25 0.57
C ILE A 30 6.77 -0.66 -0.81
N VAL A 31 7.49 -0.33 -1.89
CA VAL A 31 7.13 -0.70 -3.27
C VAL A 31 7.06 -2.21 -3.43
N THR A 32 8.09 -2.93 -3.00
CA THR A 32 8.09 -4.40 -3.00
C THR A 32 6.88 -4.95 -2.24
N LYS A 33 6.52 -4.35 -1.10
CA LYS A 33 5.38 -4.84 -0.32
C LYS A 33 4.04 -4.58 -1.01
N LEU A 34 3.90 -3.46 -1.69
CA LEU A 34 2.70 -3.13 -2.47
C LEU A 34 2.55 -4.06 -3.67
N ASP A 35 3.64 -4.37 -4.36
CA ASP A 35 3.67 -5.32 -5.46
C ASP A 35 3.32 -6.74 -4.98
N GLU A 36 3.87 -7.19 -3.85
CA GLU A 36 3.47 -8.47 -3.22
C GLU A 36 1.97 -8.54 -2.86
N VAL A 37 1.37 -7.39 -2.53
CA VAL A 37 -0.05 -7.30 -2.17
C VAL A 37 -0.93 -7.39 -3.41
N VAL A 38 -0.52 -6.73 -4.50
CA VAL A 38 -1.20 -6.80 -5.81
C VAL A 38 -1.05 -8.18 -6.45
N ASP A 39 0.14 -8.76 -6.39
CA ASP A 39 0.47 -10.09 -6.93
C ASP A 39 0.01 -11.22 -5.99
N SER A 40 -0.75 -10.90 -4.93
CA SER A 40 -1.17 -11.89 -3.94
C SER A 40 -2.28 -12.79 -4.47
N GLU A 41 -1.94 -14.04 -4.77
CA GLU A 41 -2.94 -15.05 -5.17
C GLU A 41 -3.87 -15.49 -4.04
N TRP A 42 -3.55 -15.16 -2.79
CA TRP A 42 -4.21 -15.74 -1.61
C TRP A 42 -5.18 -14.79 -0.91
N ARG A 43 -5.06 -13.48 -1.14
CA ARG A 43 -5.88 -12.45 -0.50
C ARG A 43 -6.13 -11.31 -1.46
N ASP A 44 -7.30 -10.69 -1.32
CA ASP A 44 -7.57 -9.46 -2.05
C ASP A 44 -6.68 -8.35 -1.50
N PRO A 45 -6.13 -7.47 -2.35
CA PRO A 45 -5.29 -6.37 -1.90
C PRO A 45 -5.96 -5.48 -0.84
N SER A 46 -7.29 -5.39 -0.85
CA SER A 46 -8.08 -4.69 0.17
C SER A 46 -7.97 -5.32 1.57
N ASP A 47 -7.71 -6.62 1.68
CA ASP A 47 -7.57 -7.32 2.98
C ASP A 47 -6.26 -6.97 3.70
N PHE A 48 -5.28 -6.43 2.96
CA PHE A 48 -4.03 -5.94 3.54
C PHE A 48 -4.15 -4.49 4.01
N LEU A 49 -5.18 -3.78 3.56
CA LEU A 49 -5.37 -2.37 3.89
C LEU A 49 -6.43 -2.21 4.97
N GLU A 50 -6.11 -1.39 5.96
CA GLU A 50 -7.10 -0.95 6.93
C GLU A 50 -7.78 0.32 6.39
N PRO A 51 -9.10 0.33 6.15
CA PRO A 51 -9.79 1.52 5.65
C PRO A 51 -9.67 2.65 6.67
N LEU A 52 -9.24 3.83 6.20
CA LEU A 52 -9.25 5.03 7.01
C LEU A 52 -10.70 5.52 7.08
N THR A 53 -11.24 5.62 8.30
CA THR A 53 -12.64 6.01 8.54
C THR A 53 -12.96 7.34 7.84
N GLY A 54 -13.79 7.29 6.79
CA GLY A 54 -14.36 8.49 6.16
C GLY A 54 -13.85 8.87 4.75
N GLY A 55 -13.08 8.03 4.05
CA GLY A 55 -12.67 8.35 2.67
C GLY A 55 -12.29 7.14 1.80
N PRO A 56 -12.03 7.35 0.49
CA PRO A 56 -11.56 6.31 -0.44
C PRO A 56 -10.08 5.95 -0.20
N PHE A 57 -9.61 6.11 1.03
CA PHE A 57 -8.22 6.00 1.42
C PHE A 57 -8.07 4.85 2.40
N SER A 58 -6.92 4.20 2.34
CA SER A 58 -6.63 3.13 3.26
C SER A 58 -5.19 3.22 3.73
N LYS A 59 -4.94 2.61 4.89
CA LYS A 59 -3.65 2.58 5.54
C LYS A 59 -3.04 1.20 5.34
N LEU A 60 -1.87 1.15 4.71
CA LEU A 60 -1.10 -0.09 4.59
C LEU A 60 -0.16 -0.21 5.79
N ARG A 61 -0.27 -1.33 6.52
CA ARG A 61 0.68 -1.66 7.57
C ARG A 61 1.85 -2.41 6.97
N ILE A 62 2.96 -1.71 6.79
CA ILE A 62 4.24 -2.29 6.40
C ILE A 62 4.84 -2.98 7.64
N GLY A 63 4.29 -4.16 7.99
CA GLY A 63 4.75 -5.03 9.09
C GLY A 63 4.53 -4.53 10.53
N GLN A 64 5.00 -5.33 11.51
CA GLN A 64 4.79 -5.12 12.96
C GLN A 64 5.97 -4.51 13.74
N SER A 65 7.05 -4.07 13.06
CA SER A 65 8.21 -3.49 13.75
C SER A 65 8.04 -1.98 13.98
N PRO A 66 8.43 -1.43 15.15
CA PRO A 66 8.41 0.01 15.41
C PRO A 66 9.33 0.83 14.50
N LEU A 67 10.18 0.16 13.71
CA LEU A 67 11.09 0.79 12.74
C LEU A 67 10.45 1.02 11.36
N TRP A 68 9.19 0.62 11.15
CA TRP A 68 8.53 0.79 9.87
C TRP A 68 7.50 1.91 9.92
N PRO A 69 7.68 2.98 9.12
CA PRO A 69 6.69 4.04 9.04
C PRO A 69 5.41 3.48 8.39
N TYR A 70 4.26 3.88 8.93
CA TYR A 70 2.99 3.63 8.27
C TYR A 70 2.88 4.53 7.04
N VAL A 71 2.40 3.98 5.93
CA VAL A 71 1.97 4.80 4.78
C VAL A 71 0.46 4.91 4.83
N GLU A 72 0.00 6.14 5.01
CA GLU A 72 -1.40 6.51 5.03
C GLU A 72 -1.79 7.09 3.66
N HIS A 73 -3.09 7.17 3.36
CA HIS A 73 -3.57 7.78 2.13
C HIS A 73 -3.13 7.05 0.85
N LEU A 74 -3.21 5.72 0.85
CA LEU A 74 -3.13 4.93 -0.37
C LEU A 74 -4.51 4.79 -1.00
N THR A 75 -4.55 4.86 -2.33
CA THR A 75 -5.73 4.53 -3.11
C THR A 75 -5.41 3.34 -3.99
N LEU A 76 -6.30 2.36 -3.94
CA LEU A 76 -6.24 1.20 -4.79
C LEU A 76 -7.29 1.32 -5.89
N ARG A 77 -6.94 0.87 -7.09
CA ARG A 77 -7.88 0.76 -8.21
C ARG A 77 -7.78 -0.61 -8.85
N MET A 78 -8.95 -1.16 -9.19
CA MET A 78 -9.15 -2.22 -10.18
C MET A 78 -9.03 -1.68 -11.60
#